data_AF-A0A6H1K1J6-F1
#
_entry.id   AF-A0A6H1K1J6-F1
#
_cell.length_a   1.000
_cell.length_b   1.000
_cell.length_c   1.000
_cell.angle_alpha   90.00
_cell.angle_beta   90.00
_cell.angle_gamma   90.00
#
_symmetry.space_group_name_H-M   'P 1'
#
loop_
_entity.id
_entity.type
_entity.pdbx_description
1 polymer ?
#
loop_
_entity_poly.entity_id
_entity_poly.type
_entity_poly.pdbx_seq_one_letter_code
_entity_poly.pdbx_strand_id
1 'polypeptide(L)'
;MDKDRRVPERYEPGEGCLTTAVRLPVRIVVLVLVVPVRLVWDAVAALGRAVHRTALRPLGRGLAWLWHTLVVLPVAWTWRTLVVAPLAWFWRSVLTPVGRGIALLLRGLGVGLVWLGKALFVWPWVALWRYVVAPVGRGVAVVVAWLVRYLVVVPARWLYVSVLTPVGRGIALLLRGLGVGLVWLGKALFVWPWVALWRYVLAPVGRGIAAAVAWLVRYLVVVPARWLYASVLTPVGRGIVWLVRGIGTVLATLVRWILVVPLVALWRYVLRPAGRALAAVVTVVVREVAAAFGHCWRVAGIISRAIGRFLGTVLRWVFVKPVRWVYRTVLTPLGHVIRNGIWRPARQALRTARETVRQTRQELRRALFGAPREPQRAAAVPPRREPGAPGTRTLGSSTTALTKD
;
A
#
# COMPACT_ATOMS: atom_id res chain seq x y z
N MET A 1 64.10 -37.54 28.10
CA MET A 1 63.29 -36.32 27.95
C MET A 1 61.83 -36.72 27.94
N ASP A 2 61.23 -36.91 29.11
CA ASP A 2 59.99 -36.24 29.57
C ASP A 2 59.50 -36.93 30.86
N LYS A 3 58.98 -36.11 31.76
CA LYS A 3 58.88 -36.30 33.20
C LYS A 3 57.75 -37.21 33.65
N ASP A 4 58.08 -38.03 34.64
CA ASP A 4 57.28 -38.36 35.83
C ASP A 4 55.90 -37.68 35.92
N ARG A 5 54.83 -38.46 35.70
CA ARG A 5 53.60 -38.35 36.49
C ARG A 5 53.34 -39.67 37.18
N ARG A 6 54.07 -39.90 38.28
CA ARG A 6 53.69 -40.88 39.30
C ARG A 6 52.34 -40.45 39.87
N VAL A 7 51.32 -41.25 39.60
CA VAL A 7 50.06 -41.19 40.33
C VAL A 7 50.36 -41.75 41.73
N PRO A 8 50.04 -41.06 42.83
CA PRO A 8 50.24 -41.64 44.15
C PRO A 8 49.33 -42.88 44.26
N GLU A 9 49.92 -44.03 44.56
CA GLU A 9 49.19 -45.22 44.96
C GLU A 9 48.19 -44.82 46.05
N ARG A 10 46.90 -44.96 45.75
CA ARG A 10 45.89 -44.82 46.78
C ARG A 10 46.12 -45.96 47.75
N TYR A 11 46.49 -45.57 48.96
CA TYR A 11 46.43 -46.37 50.17
C TYR A 11 45.13 -47.21 50.16
N GLU A 12 45.23 -48.50 49.84
CA GLU A 12 44.18 -49.46 50.16
C GLU A 12 44.26 -49.67 51.67
N PRO A 13 43.35 -49.11 52.48
CA PRO A 13 43.28 -49.48 53.87
C PRO A 13 42.83 -50.93 53.85
N GLY A 14 43.73 -51.85 54.19
CA GLY A 14 43.49 -53.28 54.14
C GLY A 14 42.06 -53.59 54.55
N GLU A 15 41.28 -54.15 53.61
CA GLU A 15 39.93 -54.62 53.85
C GLU A 15 40.02 -55.79 54.83
N GLY A 16 40.17 -55.45 56.10
CA GLY A 16 40.09 -56.40 57.20
C GLY A 16 38.73 -57.06 57.12
N CYS A 17 38.72 -58.38 57.29
CA CYS A 17 37.54 -59.25 57.22
C CYS A 17 36.32 -58.70 57.99
N LEU A 18 36.50 -57.78 58.95
CA LEU A 18 35.46 -57.03 59.67
C LEU A 18 34.63 -56.07 58.81
N THR A 19 35.20 -55.28 57.89
CA THR A 19 34.40 -54.34 57.07
C THR A 19 33.55 -55.08 56.06
N THR A 20 34.06 -56.17 55.50
CA THR A 20 33.30 -57.09 54.64
C THR A 20 32.25 -57.86 55.44
N ALA A 21 32.58 -58.38 56.63
CA ALA A 21 31.62 -59.08 57.49
C ALA A 21 30.49 -58.18 58.01
N VAL A 22 30.72 -56.88 58.19
CA VAL A 22 29.67 -55.91 58.56
C VAL A 22 28.90 -55.38 57.33
N ARG A 23 29.56 -55.18 56.19
CA ARG A 23 28.88 -54.71 54.96
C ARG A 23 28.04 -55.79 54.31
N LEU A 24 28.41 -57.06 54.39
CA LEU A 24 27.66 -58.16 53.79
C LEU A 24 26.21 -58.23 54.34
N PRO A 25 25.96 -58.26 55.66
CA PRO A 25 24.59 -58.29 56.19
C PRO A 25 23.86 -56.98 55.94
N VAL A 26 24.53 -55.83 56.01
CA VAL A 26 23.90 -54.54 55.69
C VAL A 26 23.50 -54.47 54.21
N ARG A 27 24.32 -54.96 53.28
CA ARG A 27 23.96 -55.07 51.86
C ARG A 27 22.82 -56.06 51.66
N ILE A 28 22.80 -57.19 52.37
CA ILE A 28 21.70 -58.16 52.29
C ILE A 28 20.40 -57.52 52.79
N VAL A 29 20.41 -56.82 53.92
CA VAL A 29 19.22 -56.11 54.45
C VAL A 29 18.77 -55.01 53.49
N VAL A 30 19.69 -54.18 52.99
CA VAL A 30 19.37 -53.15 52.00
C VAL A 30 18.80 -53.80 50.73
N LEU A 31 19.35 -54.92 50.26
CA LEU A 31 18.88 -55.57 49.06
C LEU A 31 17.51 -56.24 49.27
N VAL A 32 17.30 -56.91 50.41
CA VAL A 32 16.02 -57.56 50.77
C VAL A 32 14.92 -56.55 51.06
N LEU A 33 15.24 -55.34 51.52
CA LEU A 33 14.24 -54.36 51.96
C LEU A 33 14.06 -53.22 50.95
N VAL A 34 15.15 -52.67 50.42
CA VAL A 34 15.11 -51.55 49.46
C VAL A 34 14.75 -52.01 48.06
N VAL A 35 15.23 -53.18 47.59
CA VAL A 35 14.90 -53.65 46.24
C VAL A 35 13.40 -53.90 46.07
N PRO A 36 12.68 -54.62 46.95
CA PRO A 36 11.24 -54.79 46.78
C PRO A 36 10.47 -53.48 46.91
N VAL A 37 10.87 -52.57 47.81
CA VAL A 37 10.27 -51.23 47.88
C VAL A 37 10.48 -50.46 46.57
N ARG A 38 11.67 -50.54 45.96
CA ARG A 38 11.96 -49.96 44.65
C ARG A 38 11.15 -50.62 43.54
N LEU A 39 11.01 -51.94 43.58
CA LEU A 39 10.24 -52.70 42.60
C LEU A 39 8.75 -52.32 42.67
N VAL A 40 8.21 -52.16 43.87
CA VAL A 40 6.86 -51.67 44.11
C VAL A 40 6.71 -50.24 43.60
N TRP A 41 7.69 -49.37 43.85
CA TRP A 41 7.67 -48.00 43.34
C TRP A 41 7.74 -47.95 41.80
N ASP A 42 8.60 -48.75 41.19
CA ASP A 42 8.72 -48.85 39.73
C ASP A 42 7.45 -49.46 39.12
N ALA A 43 6.81 -50.41 39.80
CA ALA A 43 5.52 -50.98 39.39
C ALA A 43 4.41 -49.92 39.48
N VAL A 44 4.33 -49.13 40.56
CA VAL A 44 3.37 -48.03 40.70
C VAL A 44 3.62 -46.94 39.65
N ALA A 45 4.88 -46.58 39.40
CA ALA A 45 5.24 -45.60 38.38
C ALA A 45 4.98 -46.13 36.96
N ALA A 46 5.15 -47.44 36.72
CA ALA A 46 4.78 -48.09 35.47
C ALA A 46 3.27 -48.11 35.29
N LEU A 47 2.49 -48.42 36.33
CA LEU A 47 1.04 -48.41 36.32
C LEU A 47 0.50 -46.99 36.07
N GLY A 48 1.06 -45.97 36.74
CA GLY A 48 0.72 -44.57 36.52
C GLY A 48 1.04 -44.11 35.09
N ARG A 49 2.18 -44.52 34.54
CA ARG A 49 2.55 -44.25 33.14
C ARG A 49 1.63 -44.99 32.15
N ALA A 50 1.23 -46.22 32.47
CA ALA A 50 0.29 -46.99 31.67
C ALA A 50 -1.07 -46.31 31.65
N VAL A 51 -1.66 -45.98 32.81
CA VAL A 51 -2.92 -45.24 32.96
C VAL A 51 -2.88 -43.90 32.24
N HIS A 52 -1.76 -43.17 32.32
CA HIS A 52 -1.62 -41.91 31.61
C HIS A 52 -1.62 -42.07 30.09
N ARG A 53 -1.01 -43.15 29.57
CA ARG A 53 -0.97 -43.44 28.13
C ARG A 53 -2.28 -44.02 27.60
N THR A 54 -2.95 -44.89 28.36
CA THR A 54 -4.13 -45.64 27.91
C THR A 54 -5.44 -44.94 28.18
N ALA A 55 -5.56 -44.14 29.24
CA ALA A 55 -6.80 -43.46 29.60
C ALA A 55 -6.70 -41.94 29.45
N LEU A 56 -5.71 -41.30 30.07
CA LEU A 56 -5.63 -39.83 30.11
C LEU A 56 -5.28 -39.20 28.76
N ARG A 57 -4.39 -39.81 27.98
CA ARG A 57 -4.08 -39.34 26.61
C ARG A 57 -5.26 -39.42 25.64
N PRO A 58 -5.97 -40.56 25.50
CA PRO A 58 -7.11 -40.61 24.59
C PRO A 58 -8.27 -39.73 25.09
N LEU A 59 -8.53 -39.65 26.40
CA LEU A 59 -9.52 -38.72 26.94
C LEU A 59 -9.15 -37.25 26.69
N GLY A 60 -7.87 -36.88 26.88
CA GLY A 60 -7.39 -35.54 26.57
C GLY A 60 -7.53 -35.17 25.09
N ARG A 61 -7.28 -36.12 24.18
CA ARG A 61 -7.53 -35.91 22.74
C ARG A 61 -9.01 -35.85 22.41
N GLY A 62 -9.84 -36.69 23.02
CA GLY A 62 -11.29 -36.68 22.84
C GLY A 62 -11.90 -35.37 23.32
N LEU A 63 -11.44 -34.85 24.46
CA LEU A 63 -11.88 -33.56 25.00
C LEU A 63 -11.37 -32.38 24.18
N ALA A 64 -10.13 -32.43 23.69
CA ALA A 64 -9.60 -31.40 22.79
C ALA A 64 -10.28 -31.41 21.42
N TRP A 65 -10.67 -32.59 20.92
CA TRP A 65 -11.49 -32.74 19.72
C TRP A 65 -12.89 -32.18 19.97
N LEU A 66 -13.57 -32.59 21.05
CA LEU A 66 -14.88 -32.03 21.44
C LEU A 66 -14.82 -30.51 21.55
N TRP A 67 -13.83 -29.96 22.25
CA TRP A 67 -13.66 -28.51 22.35
C TRP A 67 -13.46 -27.83 20.99
N HIS A 68 -12.61 -28.40 20.13
CA HIS A 68 -12.42 -27.86 18.79
C HIS A 68 -13.70 -27.92 17.95
N THR A 69 -14.42 -29.03 17.99
CA THR A 69 -15.60 -29.23 17.14
C THR A 69 -16.81 -28.47 17.64
N LEU A 70 -17.03 -28.41 18.96
CA LEU A 70 -18.23 -27.86 19.57
C LEU A 70 -18.10 -26.36 19.90
N VAL A 71 -16.87 -25.84 20.04
CA VAL A 71 -16.64 -24.43 20.39
C VAL A 71 -15.84 -23.73 19.31
N VAL A 72 -14.66 -24.24 18.96
CA VAL A 72 -13.76 -23.51 18.04
C VAL A 72 -14.35 -23.42 16.63
N LEU A 73 -14.90 -24.51 16.09
CA LEU A 73 -15.54 -24.54 14.78
C LEU A 73 -16.76 -23.60 14.67
N PRO A 74 -17.75 -23.64 15.57
CA PRO A 74 -18.90 -22.74 15.49
C PRO A 74 -18.52 -21.30 15.78
N VAL A 75 -17.60 -21.03 16.71
CA VAL A 75 -17.10 -19.66 16.98
C VAL A 75 -16.31 -19.11 15.79
N ALA A 76 -15.45 -19.92 15.16
CA ALA A 76 -14.72 -19.52 13.97
C ALA A 76 -15.66 -19.30 12.79
N TRP A 77 -16.69 -20.14 12.64
CA TRP A 77 -17.70 -19.98 11.61
C TRP A 77 -18.52 -18.71 11.84
N THR A 78 -19.03 -18.46 13.06
CA THR A 78 -19.77 -17.23 13.40
C THR A 78 -18.90 -16.00 13.26
N TRP A 79 -17.64 -16.01 13.70
CA TRP A 79 -16.72 -14.90 13.47
C TRP A 79 -16.52 -14.63 11.97
N ARG A 80 -16.35 -15.70 11.18
CA ARG A 80 -16.11 -15.58 9.75
C ARG A 80 -17.35 -15.10 8.99
N THR A 81 -18.56 -15.46 9.43
CA THR A 81 -19.81 -15.03 8.80
C THR A 81 -20.30 -13.68 9.31
N LEU A 82 -20.20 -13.39 10.62
CA LEU A 82 -20.70 -12.14 11.22
C LEU A 82 -19.71 -10.99 11.15
N VAL A 83 -18.41 -11.26 11.09
CA VAL A 83 -17.40 -10.20 11.09
C VAL A 83 -16.64 -10.18 9.78
N VAL A 84 -16.03 -11.30 9.39
CA VAL A 84 -15.16 -11.31 8.20
C VAL A 84 -15.94 -11.13 6.90
N ALA A 85 -17.10 -11.78 6.76
CA ALA A 85 -17.91 -11.67 5.55
C ALA A 85 -18.48 -10.25 5.32
N PRO A 86 -19.13 -9.59 6.31
CA PRO A 86 -19.60 -8.22 6.13
C PRO A 86 -18.46 -7.21 6.04
N LEU A 87 -17.34 -7.42 6.75
CA LEU A 87 -16.17 -6.55 6.60
C LEU A 87 -15.52 -6.69 5.22
N ALA A 88 -15.41 -7.91 4.70
CA ALA A 88 -14.90 -8.16 3.34
C ALA A 88 -15.88 -7.66 2.27
N TRP A 89 -17.19 -7.78 2.50
CA TRP A 89 -18.20 -7.20 1.64
C TRP A 89 -18.12 -5.68 1.66
N PHE A 90 -18.04 -5.05 2.83
CA PHE A 90 -17.88 -3.60 2.99
C PHE A 90 -16.58 -3.10 2.32
N TRP A 91 -15.47 -3.80 2.52
CA TRP A 91 -14.20 -3.50 1.85
C TRP A 91 -14.32 -3.59 0.33
N ARG A 92 -15.00 -4.61 -0.19
CA ARG A 92 -15.22 -4.75 -1.64
C ARG A 92 -16.19 -3.69 -2.16
N SER A 93 -17.30 -3.47 -1.48
CA SER A 93 -18.38 -2.59 -1.92
C SER A 93 -18.08 -1.10 -1.75
N VAL A 94 -17.20 -0.72 -0.81
CA VAL A 94 -16.88 0.70 -0.54
C VAL A 94 -15.47 1.03 -0.99
N LEU A 95 -14.46 0.24 -0.61
CA LEU A 95 -13.08 0.59 -0.92
C LEU A 95 -12.71 0.39 -2.39
N THR A 96 -13.31 -0.60 -3.08
CA THR A 96 -13.00 -0.79 -4.51
C THR A 96 -13.61 0.27 -5.44
N PRO A 97 -14.87 0.73 -5.28
CA PRO A 97 -15.36 1.84 -6.10
C PRO A 97 -14.68 3.16 -5.75
N VAL A 98 -14.36 3.41 -4.47
CA VAL A 98 -13.60 4.60 -4.07
C VAL A 98 -12.18 4.56 -4.67
N GLY A 99 -11.51 3.42 -4.60
CA GLY A 99 -10.20 3.24 -5.23
C GLY A 99 -10.22 3.40 -6.75
N ARG A 100 -11.26 2.90 -7.44
CA ARG A 100 -11.45 3.11 -8.89
C ARG A 100 -11.77 4.57 -9.21
N GLY A 101 -12.58 5.23 -8.39
CA GLY A 101 -12.91 6.66 -8.54
C GLY A 101 -11.66 7.54 -8.42
N ILE A 102 -10.84 7.31 -7.40
CA ILE A 102 -9.57 8.02 -7.21
C ILE A 102 -8.60 7.73 -8.36
N ALA A 103 -8.51 6.47 -8.82
CA ALA A 103 -7.65 6.11 -9.95
C ALA A 103 -8.09 6.78 -11.26
N LEU A 104 -9.40 6.91 -11.50
CA LEU A 104 -9.94 7.65 -12.64
C LEU A 104 -9.65 9.14 -12.55
N LEU A 105 -9.78 9.74 -11.35
CA LEU A 105 -9.43 11.15 -11.13
C LEU A 105 -7.94 11.41 -11.37
N LEU A 106 -7.05 10.56 -10.84
CA LEU A 106 -5.61 10.68 -11.07
C LEU A 106 -5.23 10.48 -12.54
N ARG A 107 -5.89 9.57 -13.25
CA ARG A 107 -5.71 9.40 -14.71
C ARG A 107 -6.21 10.61 -15.49
N GLY A 108 -7.38 11.14 -15.15
CA GLY A 108 -7.92 12.35 -15.76
C GLY A 108 -7.00 13.55 -15.56
N LEU A 109 -6.45 13.70 -14.36
CA LEU A 109 -5.50 14.75 -14.02
C LEU A 109 -4.17 14.59 -14.78
N GLY A 110 -3.66 13.36 -14.90
CA GLY A 110 -2.47 13.05 -15.70
C GLY A 110 -2.66 13.36 -17.19
N VAL A 111 -3.80 12.99 -17.78
CA VAL A 111 -4.12 13.33 -19.17
C VAL A 111 -4.25 14.84 -19.36
N GLY A 112 -4.88 15.54 -18.40
CA GLY A 112 -5.00 16.99 -18.39
C GLY A 112 -3.62 17.68 -18.34
N LEU A 113 -2.71 17.18 -17.50
CA LEU A 113 -1.35 17.73 -17.39
C LEU A 113 -0.53 17.54 -18.67
N VAL A 114 -0.67 16.38 -19.34
CA VAL A 114 -0.01 16.10 -20.62
C VAL A 114 -0.57 17.01 -21.72
N TRP A 115 -1.88 17.21 -21.77
CA TRP A 115 -2.50 18.16 -22.70
C TRP A 115 -2.06 19.59 -22.44
N LEU A 116 -2.00 20.01 -21.17
CA LEU A 116 -1.51 21.34 -20.78
C LEU A 116 -0.05 21.53 -21.21
N GLY A 117 0.82 20.54 -20.97
CA GLY A 117 2.20 20.57 -21.43
C GLY A 117 2.31 20.64 -22.96
N LYS A 118 1.48 19.89 -23.69
CA LYS A 118 1.45 19.91 -25.16
C LYS A 118 0.92 21.24 -25.70
N ALA A 119 -0.08 21.83 -25.05
CA ALA A 119 -0.66 23.12 -25.42
C ALA A 119 0.27 24.29 -25.08
N LEU A 120 1.03 24.23 -24.00
CA LEU A 120 1.96 25.29 -23.61
C LEU A 120 3.31 25.22 -24.32
N PHE A 121 3.78 24.03 -24.67
CA PHE A 121 5.12 23.87 -25.24
C PHE A 121 5.08 23.62 -26.75
N VAL A 122 4.29 22.66 -27.20
CA VAL A 122 4.30 22.23 -28.61
C VAL A 122 3.55 23.21 -29.49
N TRP A 123 2.38 23.69 -29.07
CA TRP A 123 1.57 24.58 -29.90
C TRP A 123 2.21 25.94 -30.14
N PRO A 124 2.81 26.62 -29.14
CA PRO A 124 3.50 27.89 -29.37
C PRO A 124 4.76 27.72 -30.20
N TRP A 125 5.49 26.62 -30.04
CA TRP A 125 6.64 26.33 -30.87
C TRP A 125 6.26 26.05 -32.34
N VAL A 126 5.19 25.29 -32.57
CA VAL A 126 4.65 25.04 -33.92
C VAL A 126 4.13 26.33 -34.53
N ALA A 127 3.44 27.17 -33.75
CA ALA A 127 3.00 28.48 -34.20
C ALA A 127 4.18 29.40 -34.54
N LEU A 128 5.20 29.47 -33.69
CA LEU A 128 6.43 30.22 -33.94
C LEU A 128 7.10 29.76 -35.23
N TRP A 129 7.21 28.45 -35.44
CA TRP A 129 7.82 27.91 -36.65
C TRP A 129 7.01 28.24 -37.91
N ARG A 130 5.68 28.11 -37.83
CA ARG A 130 4.78 28.28 -38.97
C ARG A 130 4.50 29.75 -39.32
N TYR A 131 4.44 30.62 -38.32
CA TYR A 131 4.11 32.05 -38.48
C TYR A 131 5.31 32.98 -38.46
N VAL A 132 6.47 32.57 -37.91
CA VAL A 132 7.66 33.43 -37.85
C VAL A 132 8.80 32.82 -38.65
N VAL A 133 9.25 31.60 -38.33
CA VAL A 133 10.45 31.03 -38.94
C VAL A 133 10.26 30.74 -40.44
N ALA A 134 9.15 30.11 -40.82
CA ALA A 134 8.86 29.78 -42.22
C ALA A 134 8.67 31.01 -43.13
N PRO A 135 7.96 32.09 -42.74
CA PRO A 135 7.90 33.29 -43.56
C PRO A 135 9.21 34.10 -43.56
N VAL A 136 9.93 34.16 -42.43
CA VAL A 136 11.25 34.83 -42.38
C VAL A 136 12.25 34.12 -43.29
N GLY A 137 12.31 32.79 -43.26
CA GLY A 137 13.18 32.02 -44.16
C GLY A 137 12.84 32.23 -45.64
N ARG A 138 11.54 32.30 -45.98
CA ARG A 138 11.10 32.65 -47.34
C ARG A 138 11.46 34.09 -47.73
N GLY A 139 11.32 35.04 -46.81
CA GLY A 139 11.72 36.43 -47.02
C GLY A 139 13.21 36.55 -47.31
N VAL A 140 14.06 35.89 -46.51
CA VAL A 140 15.51 35.85 -46.72
C VAL A 140 15.86 35.22 -48.07
N ALA A 141 15.22 34.09 -48.43
CA ALA A 141 15.47 33.44 -49.72
C ALA A 141 15.09 34.35 -50.92
N VAL A 142 14.00 35.11 -50.82
CA VAL A 142 13.60 36.08 -51.85
C VAL A 142 14.60 37.22 -51.93
N VAL A 143 15.08 37.75 -50.80
CA VAL A 143 16.10 38.81 -50.77
C VAL A 143 17.40 38.33 -51.38
N VAL A 144 17.86 37.11 -51.04
CA VAL A 144 19.06 36.51 -51.62
C VAL A 144 18.89 36.30 -53.13
N ALA A 145 17.74 35.78 -53.57
CA ALA A 145 17.45 35.58 -55.00
C ALA A 145 17.41 36.92 -55.77
N TRP A 146 16.87 37.97 -55.14
CA TRP A 146 16.84 39.32 -55.70
C TRP A 146 18.24 39.91 -55.80
N LEU A 147 19.06 39.74 -54.76
CA LEU A 147 20.45 40.19 -54.73
C LEU A 147 21.29 39.49 -55.81
N VAL A 148 21.17 38.16 -55.95
CA VAL A 148 21.85 37.40 -57.01
C VAL A 148 21.41 37.87 -58.40
N ARG A 149 20.10 38.10 -58.60
CA ARG A 149 19.58 38.58 -59.87
C ARG A 149 20.16 39.95 -60.24
N TYR A 150 20.15 40.92 -59.32
CA TYR A 150 20.62 42.27 -59.62
C TYR A 150 22.14 42.41 -59.62
N LEU A 151 22.84 41.67 -58.76
CA LEU A 151 24.29 41.78 -58.59
C LEU A 151 25.08 40.93 -59.59
N VAL A 152 24.50 39.81 -60.06
CA VAL A 152 25.19 38.87 -60.97
C VAL A 152 24.53 38.85 -62.34
N VAL A 153 23.21 38.63 -62.40
CA VAL A 153 22.52 38.38 -63.67
C VAL A 153 22.32 39.66 -64.48
N VAL A 154 21.97 40.77 -63.84
CA VAL A 154 21.79 42.06 -64.52
C VAL A 154 23.10 42.59 -65.11
N PRO A 155 24.25 42.63 -64.40
CA PRO A 155 25.51 43.05 -65.00
C PRO A 155 26.01 42.07 -66.07
N ALA A 156 25.83 40.75 -65.89
CA ALA A 156 26.16 39.77 -66.94
C ALA A 156 25.32 39.97 -68.21
N ARG A 157 24.02 40.28 -68.05
CA ARG A 157 23.11 40.58 -69.17
C ARG A 157 23.42 41.93 -69.81
N TRP A 158 23.81 42.93 -69.02
CA TRP A 158 24.26 44.22 -69.52
C TRP A 158 25.56 44.07 -70.33
N LEU A 159 26.50 43.24 -69.87
CA LEU A 159 27.73 42.92 -70.61
C LEU A 159 27.40 42.24 -71.96
N TYR A 160 26.45 41.28 -71.96
CA TYR A 160 25.96 40.62 -73.17
C TYR A 160 25.28 41.61 -74.13
N VAL A 161 24.46 42.54 -73.62
CA VAL A 161 23.68 43.44 -74.46
C VAL A 161 24.52 44.64 -74.96
N SER A 162 25.40 45.19 -74.14
CA SER A 162 26.20 46.36 -74.51
C SER A 162 27.36 46.01 -75.45
N VAL A 163 27.87 44.77 -75.41
CA VAL A 163 29.01 44.34 -76.23
C VAL A 163 28.60 43.49 -77.44
N LEU A 164 27.61 42.60 -77.31
CA LEU A 164 27.26 41.64 -78.38
C LEU A 164 26.15 42.13 -79.33
N THR A 165 25.23 42.96 -78.84
CA THR A 165 24.11 43.47 -79.67
C THR A 165 24.41 44.62 -80.65
N PRO A 166 25.44 45.49 -80.50
CA PRO A 166 25.69 46.53 -81.49
C PRO A 166 26.16 45.97 -82.83
N VAL A 167 26.86 44.82 -82.85
CA VAL A 167 27.32 44.15 -84.08
C VAL A 167 26.15 43.49 -84.84
N GLY A 168 25.16 42.94 -84.14
CA GLY A 168 24.02 42.26 -84.76
C GLY A 168 22.92 43.19 -85.31
N ARG A 169 22.77 44.41 -84.76
CA ARG A 169 21.71 45.34 -85.20
C ARG A 169 22.05 46.11 -86.47
N GLY A 170 23.34 46.36 -86.76
CA GLY A 170 23.76 47.02 -88.01
C GLY A 170 23.46 46.20 -89.27
N ILE A 171 23.66 44.88 -89.21
CA ILE A 171 23.45 43.97 -90.35
C ILE A 171 21.95 43.65 -90.53
N ALA A 172 21.18 43.55 -89.44
CA ALA A 172 19.77 43.19 -89.48
C ALA A 172 18.84 44.31 -90.02
N LEU A 173 19.26 45.57 -89.95
CA LEU A 173 18.46 46.70 -90.45
C LEU A 173 18.51 46.84 -91.97
N LEU A 174 19.65 46.51 -92.62
CA LEU A 174 19.77 46.50 -94.08
C LEU A 174 19.01 45.34 -94.75
N LEU A 175 18.90 44.17 -94.10
CA LEU A 175 18.16 43.02 -94.63
C LEU A 175 16.64 43.07 -94.40
N ARG A 176 16.16 43.91 -93.46
CA ARG A 176 14.73 43.95 -93.09
C ARG A 176 13.83 44.70 -94.07
N GLY A 177 14.37 45.55 -94.94
CA GLY A 177 13.59 46.26 -95.97
C GLY A 177 13.08 45.35 -97.09
N LEU A 178 13.83 44.30 -97.45
CA LEU A 178 13.47 43.34 -98.51
C LEU A 178 12.78 42.08 -97.98
N GLY A 179 13.00 41.70 -96.72
CA GLY A 179 12.49 40.46 -96.16
C GLY A 179 11.02 40.46 -95.73
N VAL A 180 10.43 41.62 -95.38
CA VAL A 180 9.09 41.64 -94.78
C VAL A 180 7.99 41.29 -95.79
N GLY A 181 8.11 41.71 -97.05
CA GLY A 181 7.16 41.35 -98.11
C GLY A 181 7.26 39.87 -98.53
N LEU A 182 8.48 39.35 -98.70
CA LEU A 182 8.72 37.97 -99.14
C LEU A 182 8.42 36.94 -98.03
N VAL A 183 8.66 37.29 -96.76
CA VAL A 183 8.36 36.45 -95.60
C VAL A 183 6.85 36.35 -95.35
N TRP A 184 6.07 37.41 -95.64
CA TRP A 184 4.61 37.34 -95.56
C TRP A 184 4.04 36.45 -96.67
N LEU A 185 4.55 36.57 -97.91
CA LEU A 185 4.13 35.71 -99.02
C LEU A 185 4.54 34.24 -98.76
N GLY A 186 5.75 33.99 -98.25
CA GLY A 186 6.21 32.66 -97.83
C GLY A 186 5.45 32.11 -96.63
N LYS A 187 5.05 32.95 -95.66
CA LYS A 187 4.19 32.54 -94.56
C LYS A 187 2.78 32.18 -95.03
N ALA A 188 2.21 32.95 -95.95
CA ALA A 188 0.87 32.71 -96.45
C ALA A 188 0.79 31.49 -97.38
N LEU A 189 1.81 31.27 -98.24
CA LEU A 189 1.83 30.15 -99.19
C LEU A 189 2.38 28.85 -98.62
N PHE A 190 3.33 28.91 -97.68
CA PHE A 190 3.99 27.71 -97.14
C PHE A 190 3.62 27.44 -95.70
N VAL A 191 3.72 28.46 -94.83
CA VAL A 191 3.52 28.26 -93.39
C VAL A 191 2.05 28.06 -93.03
N TRP A 192 1.12 28.81 -93.62
CA TRP A 192 -0.31 28.68 -93.29
C TRP A 192 -0.90 27.35 -93.77
N PRO A 193 -0.64 26.88 -95.01
CA PRO A 193 -1.07 25.54 -95.44
C PRO A 193 -0.39 24.44 -94.63
N TRP A 194 0.90 24.59 -94.30
CA TRP A 194 1.60 23.61 -93.47
C TRP A 194 1.12 23.60 -92.02
N VAL A 195 0.82 24.76 -91.43
CA VAL A 195 0.26 24.86 -90.07
C VAL A 195 -1.18 24.36 -90.05
N ALA A 196 -1.96 24.60 -91.10
CA ALA A 196 -3.30 24.03 -91.25
C ALA A 196 -3.22 22.50 -91.41
N LEU A 197 -2.33 21.99 -92.27
CA LEU A 197 -2.05 20.57 -92.41
C LEU A 197 -1.59 19.96 -91.07
N TRP A 198 -0.74 20.69 -90.33
CA TRP A 198 -0.28 20.24 -89.03
C TRP A 198 -1.42 20.21 -88.00
N ARG A 199 -2.27 21.25 -87.95
CA ARG A 199 -3.33 21.37 -86.94
C ARG A 199 -4.56 20.51 -87.24
N TYR A 200 -4.89 20.31 -88.51
CA TYR A 200 -6.08 19.59 -88.94
C TYR A 200 -5.82 18.15 -89.41
N VAL A 201 -4.58 17.80 -89.79
CA VAL A 201 -4.26 16.45 -90.28
C VAL A 201 -3.19 15.79 -89.41
N LEU A 202 -1.97 16.33 -89.30
CA LEU A 202 -0.89 15.65 -88.56
C LEU A 202 -1.12 15.59 -87.05
N ALA A 203 -1.67 16.62 -86.42
CA ALA A 203 -1.93 16.64 -84.99
C ALA A 203 -3.05 15.66 -84.57
N PRO A 204 -4.20 15.55 -85.29
CA PRO A 204 -5.17 14.50 -85.00
C PRO A 204 -4.67 13.11 -85.39
N VAL A 205 -3.94 12.95 -86.49
CA VAL A 205 -3.33 11.66 -86.86
C VAL A 205 -2.28 11.23 -85.85
N GLY A 206 -1.40 12.13 -85.42
CA GLY A 206 -0.39 11.88 -84.40
C GLY A 206 -1.00 11.55 -83.03
N ARG A 207 -2.10 12.23 -82.65
CA ARG A 207 -2.87 11.87 -81.44
C ARG A 207 -3.57 10.52 -81.58
N GLY A 208 -4.09 10.20 -82.76
CA GLY A 208 -4.68 8.90 -83.08
C GLY A 208 -3.66 7.77 -82.99
N ILE A 209 -2.48 7.96 -83.58
CA ILE A 209 -1.37 7.01 -83.51
C ILE A 209 -0.86 6.89 -82.08
N ALA A 210 -0.67 8.00 -81.35
CA ALA A 210 -0.23 7.94 -79.96
C ALA A 210 -1.27 7.24 -79.07
N ALA A 211 -2.56 7.45 -79.30
CA ALA A 211 -3.63 6.74 -78.60
C ALA A 211 -3.65 5.24 -78.95
N ALA A 212 -3.45 4.89 -80.23
CA ALA A 212 -3.35 3.50 -80.68
C ALA A 212 -2.13 2.80 -80.08
N VAL A 213 -0.96 3.45 -80.07
CA VAL A 213 0.27 2.95 -79.44
C VAL A 213 0.08 2.83 -77.93
N ALA A 214 -0.54 3.82 -77.27
CA ALA A 214 -0.82 3.75 -75.83
C ALA A 214 -1.81 2.63 -75.49
N TRP A 215 -2.82 2.41 -76.34
CA TRP A 215 -3.77 1.31 -76.19
C TRP A 215 -3.06 -0.04 -76.39
N LEU A 216 -2.22 -0.16 -77.41
CA LEU A 216 -1.43 -1.35 -77.69
C LEU A 216 -0.45 -1.64 -76.54
N VAL A 217 0.31 -0.66 -76.06
CA VAL A 217 1.20 -0.82 -74.90
C VAL A 217 0.41 -1.21 -73.66
N ARG A 218 -0.75 -0.59 -73.41
CA ARG A 218 -1.59 -0.93 -72.26
C ARG A 218 -2.06 -2.37 -72.34
N TYR A 219 -2.56 -2.83 -73.48
CA TYR A 219 -3.14 -4.17 -73.61
C TYR A 219 -2.08 -5.26 -73.81
N LEU A 220 -1.01 -4.98 -74.55
CA LEU A 220 0.02 -5.96 -74.92
C LEU A 220 1.14 -6.05 -73.88
N VAL A 221 1.40 -4.99 -73.12
CA VAL A 221 2.49 -4.98 -72.14
C VAL A 221 1.94 -4.84 -70.72
N VAL A 222 1.12 -3.82 -70.45
CA VAL A 222 0.72 -3.50 -69.07
C VAL A 222 -0.27 -4.52 -68.52
N VAL A 223 -1.26 -4.96 -69.29
CA VAL A 223 -2.23 -5.98 -68.87
C VAL A 223 -1.55 -7.33 -68.60
N PRO A 224 -0.71 -7.90 -69.49
CA PRO A 224 -0.02 -9.14 -69.20
C PRO A 224 1.03 -8.98 -68.09
N ALA A 225 1.72 -7.83 -67.98
CA ALA A 225 2.61 -7.59 -66.84
C ALA A 225 1.85 -7.53 -65.51
N ARG A 226 0.67 -6.91 -65.46
CA ARG A 226 -0.20 -6.91 -64.28
C ARG A 226 -0.73 -8.30 -63.97
N TRP A 227 -1.10 -9.08 -64.99
CA TRP A 227 -1.52 -10.47 -64.80
C TRP A 227 -0.36 -11.31 -64.27
N LEU A 228 0.85 -11.16 -64.79
CA LEU A 228 2.04 -11.85 -64.29
C LEU A 228 2.38 -11.47 -62.84
N TYR A 229 2.26 -10.18 -62.51
CA TYR A 229 2.42 -9.70 -61.13
C TYR A 229 1.37 -10.30 -60.18
N ALA A 230 0.10 -10.32 -60.59
CA ALA A 230 -0.99 -10.83 -59.78
C ALA A 230 -0.95 -12.37 -59.64
N SER A 231 -0.73 -13.07 -60.75
CA SER A 231 -0.80 -14.53 -60.84
C SER A 231 0.47 -15.24 -60.41
N VAL A 232 1.65 -14.59 -60.49
CA VAL A 232 2.92 -15.23 -60.15
C VAL A 232 3.58 -14.54 -58.96
N LEU A 233 3.78 -13.22 -59.03
CA LEU A 233 4.57 -12.53 -58.01
C LEU A 233 3.85 -12.44 -56.66
N THR A 234 2.53 -12.27 -56.69
CA THR A 234 1.71 -12.19 -55.48
C THR A 234 1.61 -13.53 -54.72
N PRO A 235 1.33 -14.69 -55.36
CA PRO A 235 1.35 -15.97 -54.66
C PRO A 235 2.74 -16.37 -54.21
N VAL A 236 3.79 -16.09 -54.99
CA VAL A 236 5.19 -16.33 -54.56
C VAL A 236 5.53 -15.48 -53.33
N GLY A 237 5.15 -14.19 -53.33
CA GLY A 237 5.33 -13.32 -52.18
C GLY A 237 4.60 -13.83 -50.93
N ARG A 238 3.36 -14.30 -51.06
CA ARG A 238 2.63 -14.93 -49.94
C ARG A 238 3.27 -16.23 -49.48
N GLY A 239 3.77 -17.05 -50.40
CA GLY A 239 4.47 -18.31 -50.09
C GLY A 239 5.76 -18.08 -49.29
N ILE A 240 6.56 -17.09 -49.70
CA ILE A 240 7.78 -16.70 -48.96
C ILE A 240 7.44 -16.19 -47.56
N VAL A 241 6.43 -15.32 -47.44
CA VAL A 241 6.00 -14.81 -46.12
C VAL A 241 5.50 -15.95 -45.22
N TRP A 242 4.80 -16.93 -45.80
CA TRP A 242 4.32 -18.09 -45.05
C TRP A 242 5.48 -18.99 -44.59
N LEU A 243 6.48 -19.23 -45.45
CA LEU A 243 7.70 -19.97 -45.10
C LEU A 243 8.50 -19.27 -43.99
N VAL A 244 8.74 -17.96 -44.11
CA VAL A 244 9.45 -17.19 -43.08
C VAL A 244 8.70 -17.22 -41.75
N ARG A 245 7.37 -17.10 -41.78
CA ARG A 245 6.55 -17.24 -40.57
C ARG A 245 6.63 -18.64 -39.98
N GLY A 246 6.56 -19.69 -40.80
CA GLY A 246 6.70 -21.08 -40.35
C GLY A 246 8.06 -21.37 -39.73
N ILE A 247 9.13 -20.87 -40.33
CA ILE A 247 10.49 -20.97 -39.76
C ILE A 247 10.57 -20.20 -38.44
N GLY A 248 10.00 -19.00 -38.39
CA GLY A 248 9.94 -18.18 -37.17
C GLY A 248 9.19 -18.87 -36.02
N THR A 249 8.07 -19.54 -36.29
CA THR A 249 7.32 -20.28 -35.25
C THR A 249 8.08 -21.51 -34.78
N VAL A 250 8.74 -22.25 -35.67
CA VAL A 250 9.59 -23.39 -35.32
C VAL A 250 10.77 -22.94 -34.46
N LEU A 251 11.48 -21.90 -34.88
CA LEU A 251 12.62 -21.35 -34.14
C LEU A 251 12.20 -20.84 -32.75
N ALA A 252 11.09 -20.10 -32.67
CA ALA A 252 10.56 -19.61 -31.40
C ALA A 252 10.14 -20.76 -30.47
N THR A 253 9.58 -21.84 -31.03
CA THR A 253 9.20 -23.03 -30.25
C THR A 253 10.43 -23.77 -29.76
N LEU A 254 11.47 -23.89 -30.59
CA LEU A 254 12.75 -24.49 -30.24
C LEU A 254 13.44 -23.71 -29.11
N VAL A 255 13.53 -22.38 -29.25
CA VAL A 255 14.08 -21.48 -28.22
C VAL A 255 13.28 -21.58 -26.92
N ARG A 256 11.95 -21.63 -27.01
CA ARG A 256 11.08 -21.80 -25.84
C ARG A 256 11.34 -23.14 -25.15
N TRP A 257 11.48 -24.23 -25.89
CA TRP A 257 11.79 -25.53 -25.30
C TRP A 257 13.21 -25.61 -24.74
N ILE A 258 14.21 -25.04 -25.41
CA ILE A 258 15.61 -25.09 -25.01
C ILE A 258 15.91 -24.15 -23.83
N LEU A 259 15.26 -22.99 -23.74
CA LEU A 259 15.56 -22.02 -22.68
C LEU A 259 14.49 -22.00 -21.60
N VAL A 260 13.22 -21.91 -21.98
CA VAL A 260 12.15 -21.66 -21.01
C VAL A 260 11.84 -22.92 -20.20
N VAL A 261 11.81 -24.09 -20.83
CA VAL A 261 11.52 -25.35 -20.10
C VAL A 261 12.60 -25.67 -19.06
N PRO A 262 13.91 -25.66 -19.37
CA PRO A 262 14.92 -25.91 -18.35
C PRO A 262 15.01 -24.78 -17.32
N LEU A 263 14.77 -23.53 -17.69
CA LEU A 263 14.73 -22.42 -16.71
C LEU A 263 13.54 -22.56 -15.75
N VAL A 264 12.36 -22.95 -16.24
CA VAL A 264 11.19 -23.22 -15.40
C VAL A 264 11.39 -24.47 -14.55
N ALA A 265 12.04 -25.51 -15.08
CA ALA A 265 12.40 -26.70 -14.32
C ALA A 265 13.39 -26.33 -13.21
N LEU A 266 14.46 -25.58 -13.50
CA LEU A 266 15.40 -25.07 -12.52
C LEU A 266 14.68 -24.27 -11.43
N TRP A 267 13.74 -23.40 -11.81
CA TRP A 267 12.97 -22.63 -10.85
C TRP A 267 12.07 -23.52 -9.97
N ARG A 268 11.38 -24.49 -10.55
CA ARG A 268 10.44 -25.36 -9.81
C ARG A 268 11.16 -26.37 -8.92
N TYR A 269 12.26 -26.94 -9.39
CA TYR A 269 12.97 -28.03 -8.72
C TYR A 269 14.13 -27.56 -7.85
N VAL A 270 14.71 -26.38 -8.11
CA VAL A 270 15.87 -25.87 -7.34
C VAL A 270 15.50 -24.61 -6.57
N LEU A 271 15.03 -23.54 -7.23
CA LEU A 271 14.79 -22.27 -6.54
C LEU A 271 13.60 -22.31 -5.58
N ARG A 272 12.49 -22.97 -5.94
CA ARG A 272 11.34 -23.11 -5.05
C ARG A 272 11.67 -23.86 -3.75
N PRO A 273 12.30 -25.05 -3.78
CA PRO A 273 12.68 -25.73 -2.54
C PRO A 273 13.77 -24.97 -1.78
N ALA A 274 14.75 -24.38 -2.46
CA ALA A 274 15.76 -23.54 -1.80
C ALA A 274 15.12 -22.33 -1.11
N GLY A 275 14.15 -21.67 -1.75
CA GLY A 275 13.40 -20.55 -1.17
C GLY A 275 12.57 -20.97 0.04
N ARG A 276 11.98 -22.18 0.05
CA ARG A 276 11.29 -22.73 1.23
C ARG A 276 12.26 -23.06 2.36
N ALA A 277 13.44 -23.60 2.05
CA ALA A 277 14.47 -23.87 3.05
C ALA A 277 15.00 -22.57 3.67
N LEU A 278 15.26 -21.54 2.85
CA LEU A 278 15.63 -20.21 3.33
C LEU A 278 14.53 -19.58 4.18
N ALA A 279 13.26 -19.67 3.77
CA ALA A 279 12.15 -19.17 4.57
C ALA A 279 12.02 -19.92 5.91
N ALA A 280 12.24 -21.24 5.94
CA ALA A 280 12.28 -22.00 7.17
C ALA A 280 13.43 -21.55 8.09
N VAL A 281 14.62 -21.31 7.53
CA VAL A 281 15.77 -20.80 8.30
C VAL A 281 15.47 -19.41 8.84
N VAL A 282 14.99 -18.50 7.99
CA VAL A 282 14.66 -17.12 8.38
C VAL A 282 13.56 -17.10 9.43
N THR A 283 12.51 -17.93 9.30
CA THR A 283 11.44 -17.99 10.31
C THR A 283 11.93 -18.51 11.65
N VAL A 284 12.87 -19.47 11.66
CA VAL A 284 13.52 -19.91 12.90
C VAL A 284 14.32 -18.77 13.50
N VAL A 285 15.16 -18.09 12.72
CA VAL A 285 15.96 -16.95 13.20
C VAL A 285 15.07 -15.84 13.75
N VAL A 286 14.01 -15.46 13.04
CA VAL A 286 13.05 -14.45 13.49
C VAL A 286 12.34 -14.90 14.77
N ARG A 287 12.00 -16.18 14.91
CA ARG A 287 11.39 -16.71 16.13
C ARG A 287 12.33 -16.64 17.32
N GLU A 288 13.59 -17.02 17.15
CA GLU A 288 14.59 -16.96 18.22
C GLU A 288 14.89 -15.50 18.61
N VAL A 289 15.00 -14.60 17.63
CA VAL A 289 15.19 -13.16 17.86
C VAL A 289 13.96 -12.58 18.58
N ALA A 290 12.74 -12.91 18.15
CA ALA A 290 11.52 -12.45 18.81
C ALA A 290 11.40 -12.98 20.24
N ALA A 291 11.82 -14.22 20.50
CA ALA A 291 11.85 -14.79 21.85
C ALA A 291 12.88 -14.08 22.76
N ALA A 292 14.06 -13.77 22.23
CA ALA A 292 15.09 -12.99 22.91
C ALA A 292 14.59 -11.56 23.23
N PHE A 293 13.98 -10.88 22.25
CA PHE A 293 13.36 -9.57 22.46
C PHE A 293 12.21 -9.63 23.47
N GLY A 294 11.41 -10.69 23.45
CA GLY A 294 10.33 -10.90 24.43
C GLY A 294 10.84 -11.02 25.87
N HIS A 295 12.00 -11.66 26.08
CA HIS A 295 12.67 -11.69 27.38
C HIS A 295 13.17 -10.31 27.79
N CYS A 296 13.85 -9.60 26.88
CA CYS A 296 14.31 -8.23 27.14
C CYS A 296 13.13 -7.29 27.48
N TRP A 297 11.99 -7.44 26.80
CA TRP A 297 10.80 -6.63 27.05
C TRP A 297 10.15 -6.90 28.41
N ARG A 298 10.15 -8.16 28.87
CA ARG A 298 9.70 -8.50 30.23
C ARG A 298 10.60 -7.86 31.29
N VAL A 299 11.92 -7.91 31.08
CA VAL A 299 12.89 -7.29 31.99
C VAL A 299 12.69 -5.76 32.00
N ALA A 300 12.52 -5.15 30.83
CA ALA A 300 12.19 -3.74 30.72
C ALA A 300 10.88 -3.38 31.45
N GLY A 301 9.84 -4.19 31.33
CA GLY A 301 8.56 -3.98 32.03
C GLY A 301 8.67 -4.06 33.56
N ILE A 302 9.51 -4.97 34.08
CA ILE A 302 9.81 -5.05 35.52
C ILE A 302 10.55 -3.80 35.98
N ILE A 303 11.55 -3.35 35.21
CA ILE A 303 12.34 -2.14 35.48
C ILE A 303 11.46 -0.89 35.42
N SER A 304 10.60 -0.74 34.41
CA SER A 304 9.66 0.38 34.30
C SER A 304 8.65 0.42 35.45
N ARG A 305 8.18 -0.74 35.94
CA ARG A 305 7.32 -0.80 37.14
C ARG A 305 8.07 -0.46 38.42
N ALA A 306 9.36 -0.78 38.51
CA ALA A 306 10.20 -0.39 39.62
C ALA A 306 10.42 1.14 39.62
N ILE A 307 10.78 1.70 38.46
CA ILE A 307 10.95 3.15 38.28
C ILE A 307 9.63 3.88 38.54
N GLY A 308 8.51 3.40 37.99
CA GLY A 308 7.19 4.01 38.20
C GLY A 308 6.75 3.99 39.67
N ARG A 309 7.03 2.91 40.40
CA ARG A 309 6.79 2.85 41.85
C ARG A 309 7.69 3.81 42.61
N PHE A 310 8.97 3.88 42.25
CA PHE A 310 9.92 4.81 42.86
C PHE A 310 9.48 6.27 42.63
N LEU A 311 9.22 6.64 41.38
CA LEU A 311 8.79 7.98 41.00
C LEU A 311 7.45 8.35 41.63
N GLY A 312 6.47 7.42 41.65
CA GLY A 312 5.20 7.62 42.33
C GLY A 312 5.35 7.80 43.84
N THR A 313 6.34 7.12 44.46
CA THR A 313 6.64 7.27 45.89
C THR A 313 7.29 8.62 46.16
N VAL A 314 8.27 9.03 45.34
CA VAL A 314 8.92 10.34 45.43
C VAL A 314 7.90 11.45 45.25
N LEU A 315 7.04 11.37 44.22
CA LEU A 315 5.99 12.36 43.97
C LEU A 315 5.03 12.46 45.16
N ARG A 316 4.65 11.32 45.75
CA ARG A 316 3.78 11.31 46.93
C ARG A 316 4.47 11.93 48.15
N TRP A 317 5.77 11.72 48.31
CA TRP A 317 6.56 12.31 49.38
C TRP A 317 6.77 13.81 49.20
N VAL A 318 7.08 14.26 47.99
CA VAL A 318 7.41 15.66 47.66
C VAL A 318 6.17 16.54 47.58
N PHE A 319 5.06 16.04 47.03
CA PHE A 319 3.86 16.86 46.81
C PHE A 319 2.73 16.50 47.76
N VAL A 320 2.36 15.23 47.83
CA VAL A 320 1.11 14.82 48.49
C VAL A 320 1.22 14.92 50.01
N LYS A 321 2.33 14.47 50.61
CA LYS A 321 2.54 14.55 52.06
C LYS A 321 2.57 15.99 52.59
N PRO A 322 3.36 16.93 52.02
CA PRO A 322 3.38 18.30 52.52
C PRO A 322 2.04 19.01 52.28
N VAL A 323 1.40 18.83 51.12
CA VAL A 323 0.07 19.42 50.89
C VAL A 323 -0.98 18.87 51.86
N ARG A 324 -0.97 17.56 52.13
CA ARG A 324 -1.87 16.95 53.11
C ARG A 324 -1.59 17.44 54.54
N TRP A 325 -0.34 17.69 54.88
CA TRP A 325 0.04 18.30 56.16
C TRP A 325 -0.46 19.75 56.24
N VAL A 326 -0.20 20.59 55.23
CA VAL A 326 -0.70 21.99 55.20
C VAL A 326 -2.23 22.01 55.28
N TYR A 327 -2.91 21.11 54.56
CA TYR A 327 -4.36 21.00 54.63
C TYR A 327 -4.85 20.67 56.05
N ARG A 328 -4.23 19.70 56.72
CA ARG A 328 -4.60 19.29 58.09
C ARG A 328 -4.20 20.31 59.15
N THR A 329 -3.02 20.89 59.04
CA THR A 329 -2.41 21.73 60.06
C THR A 329 -2.84 23.19 59.93
N VAL A 330 -3.15 23.67 58.72
CA VAL A 330 -3.43 25.09 58.47
C VAL A 330 -4.89 25.29 58.06
N LEU A 331 -5.35 24.61 57.01
CA LEU A 331 -6.69 24.80 56.46
C LEU A 331 -7.79 24.25 57.38
N THR A 332 -7.53 23.13 58.05
CA THR A 332 -8.51 22.51 58.95
C THR A 332 -8.79 23.38 60.20
N PRO A 333 -7.78 23.86 60.96
CA PRO A 333 -8.05 24.74 62.10
C PRO A 333 -8.60 26.10 61.66
N LEU A 334 -8.11 26.69 60.55
CA LEU A 334 -8.69 27.93 60.01
C LEU A 334 -10.17 27.75 59.64
N GLY A 335 -10.54 26.61 59.04
CA GLY A 335 -11.93 26.28 58.75
C GLY A 335 -12.80 26.21 60.02
N HIS A 336 -12.26 25.68 61.12
CA HIS A 336 -12.98 25.64 62.41
C HIS A 336 -13.10 27.03 63.05
N VAL A 337 -12.05 27.85 62.99
CA VAL A 337 -12.07 29.22 63.53
C VAL A 337 -13.05 30.11 62.76
N ILE A 338 -13.05 30.07 61.43
CA ILE A 338 -13.99 30.83 60.60
C ILE A 338 -15.43 30.36 60.83
N ARG A 339 -15.64 29.03 60.88
CA ARG A 339 -16.96 28.45 61.10
C ARG A 339 -17.53 28.78 62.48
N ASN A 340 -16.70 28.77 63.51
CA ASN A 340 -17.13 29.01 64.89
C ASN A 340 -17.20 30.50 65.22
N GLY A 341 -16.23 31.31 64.77
CA GLY A 341 -16.13 32.72 65.11
C GLY A 341 -17.04 33.63 64.29
N ILE A 342 -17.30 33.32 63.02
CA ILE A 342 -18.06 34.21 62.13
C ILE A 342 -19.40 33.60 61.77
N TRP A 343 -19.40 32.33 61.35
CA TRP A 343 -20.59 31.76 60.72
C TRP A 343 -21.68 31.35 61.71
N ARG A 344 -21.32 30.82 62.88
CA ARG A 344 -22.28 30.48 63.94
C ARG A 344 -22.98 31.70 64.55
N PRO A 345 -22.27 32.76 64.99
CA PRO A 345 -22.93 33.94 65.54
C PRO A 345 -23.77 34.67 64.50
N ALA A 346 -23.31 34.76 63.24
CA ALA A 346 -24.11 35.31 62.15
C ALA A 346 -25.42 34.51 61.94
N ARG A 347 -25.35 33.17 61.98
CA ARG A 347 -26.56 32.33 61.90
C ARG A 347 -27.49 32.52 63.09
N GLN A 348 -26.96 32.68 64.29
CA GLN A 348 -27.76 32.91 65.50
C GLN A 348 -28.45 34.28 65.44
N ALA A 349 -27.72 35.34 65.07
CA ALA A 349 -28.28 36.68 64.85
C ALA A 349 -29.35 36.69 63.74
N LEU A 350 -29.15 35.93 62.67
CA LEU A 350 -30.14 35.82 61.61
C LEU A 350 -31.40 35.06 62.06
N ARG A 351 -31.26 34.07 62.94
CA ARG A 351 -32.41 33.35 63.50
C ARG A 351 -33.20 34.22 64.46
N THR A 352 -32.54 34.96 65.36
CA THR A 352 -33.22 35.89 66.28
C THR A 352 -33.94 36.99 65.51
N ALA A 353 -33.31 37.59 64.49
CA ALA A 353 -33.96 38.57 63.62
C ALA A 353 -35.16 37.99 62.84
N ARG A 354 -35.08 36.71 62.44
CA ARG A 354 -36.18 36.05 61.73
C ARG A 354 -37.33 35.67 62.65
N GLU A 355 -37.03 35.31 63.90
CA GLU A 355 -38.03 35.04 64.93
C GLU A 355 -38.75 36.32 65.35
N THR A 356 -38.03 37.43 65.55
CA THR A 356 -38.65 38.74 65.83
C THR A 356 -39.55 39.19 64.69
N VAL A 357 -39.08 39.12 63.43
CA VAL A 357 -39.93 39.46 62.26
C VAL A 357 -41.18 38.57 62.18
N ARG A 358 -41.06 37.28 62.49
CA ARG A 358 -42.23 36.38 62.50
C ARG A 358 -43.20 36.73 63.62
N GLN A 359 -42.69 37.07 64.80
CA GLN A 359 -43.49 37.45 65.95
C GLN A 359 -44.19 38.80 65.71
N THR A 360 -43.47 39.83 65.25
CA THR A 360 -44.04 41.13 64.86
C THR A 360 -45.05 40.98 63.75
N ARG A 361 -44.81 40.10 62.76
CA ARG A 361 -45.81 39.81 61.72
C ARG A 361 -47.05 39.11 62.28
N GLN A 362 -46.90 38.18 63.22
CA GLN A 362 -48.03 37.53 63.87
C GLN A 362 -48.82 38.50 64.75
N GLU A 363 -48.16 39.41 65.45
CA GLU A 363 -48.81 40.46 66.25
C GLU A 363 -49.51 41.49 65.37
N LEU A 364 -48.87 41.99 64.31
CA LEU A 364 -49.53 42.84 63.30
C LEU A 364 -50.73 42.15 62.68
N ARG A 365 -50.61 40.86 62.35
CA ARG A 365 -51.72 40.09 61.80
C ARG A 365 -52.85 39.92 62.80
N ARG A 366 -52.55 39.68 64.09
CA ARG A 366 -53.57 39.62 65.15
C ARG A 366 -54.24 40.98 65.38
N ALA A 367 -53.49 42.08 65.34
CA ALA A 367 -54.02 43.43 65.53
C ALA A 367 -54.90 43.87 64.34
N LEU A 368 -54.50 43.55 63.11
CA LEU A 368 -55.23 43.95 61.89
C LEU A 368 -56.40 43.02 61.52
N PHE A 369 -56.29 41.72 61.78
CA PHE A 369 -57.29 40.73 61.34
C PHE A 369 -58.04 40.05 62.50
N GLY A 370 -57.80 40.48 63.74
CA GLY A 370 -58.38 39.85 64.93
C GLY A 370 -57.68 38.54 65.31
N ALA A 371 -57.89 38.09 66.55
CA ALA A 371 -57.32 36.84 67.04
C ALA A 371 -57.95 35.64 66.27
N PRO A 372 -57.14 34.77 65.64
CA PRO A 372 -57.67 33.57 65.02
C PRO A 372 -58.29 32.67 66.09
N ARG A 373 -59.53 32.22 65.85
CA ARG A 373 -60.26 31.26 66.71
C ARG A 373 -59.35 30.09 67.07
N GLU A 374 -59.19 29.82 68.37
CA GLU A 374 -58.47 28.65 68.87
C GLU A 374 -59.07 27.37 68.23
N PRO A 375 -58.29 26.60 67.45
CA PRO A 375 -58.71 25.29 67.04
C PRO A 375 -58.69 24.39 68.28
N GLN A 376 -59.89 24.06 68.74
CA GLN A 376 -60.19 22.98 69.68
C GLN A 376 -59.35 21.75 69.32
N ARG A 377 -58.63 21.21 70.32
CA ARG A 377 -57.73 20.06 70.22
C ARG A 377 -58.40 18.89 69.47
N ALA A 378 -58.16 18.81 68.17
CA ALA A 378 -58.47 17.66 67.35
C ALA A 378 -57.30 16.68 67.45
N ALA A 379 -57.55 15.62 68.22
CA ALA A 379 -57.03 14.26 68.10
C ALA A 379 -55.55 14.07 67.70
N ALA A 380 -54.80 13.51 68.65
CA ALA A 380 -53.50 12.90 68.46
C ALA A 380 -53.48 11.93 67.25
N VAL A 381 -52.68 12.25 66.24
CA VAL A 381 -52.28 11.31 65.19
C VAL A 381 -50.87 10.80 65.53
N PRO A 382 -50.68 9.50 65.82
CA PRO A 382 -49.35 8.97 66.16
C PRO A 382 -48.43 8.95 64.93
N PRO A 383 -47.11 9.17 65.11
CA PRO A 383 -46.17 9.23 64.00
C PRO A 383 -45.99 7.86 63.34
N ARG A 384 -46.17 7.86 62.01
CA ARG A 384 -46.02 6.74 61.09
C ARG A 384 -44.57 6.23 61.10
N ARG A 385 -44.35 4.97 61.50
CA ARG A 385 -43.05 4.25 61.45
C ARG A 385 -42.52 4.16 60.02
N GLU A 386 -41.24 4.53 59.82
CA GLU A 386 -40.47 4.20 58.62
C GLU A 386 -39.96 2.74 58.67
N PRO A 387 -39.90 2.01 57.55
CA PRO A 387 -39.39 0.63 57.50
C PRO A 387 -37.86 0.56 57.61
N GLY A 388 -37.37 -0.34 58.47
CA GLY A 388 -35.95 -0.52 58.79
C GLY A 388 -35.10 -1.06 57.63
N ALA A 389 -33.86 -0.56 57.56
CA ALA A 389 -32.83 -1.00 56.63
C ALA A 389 -32.40 -2.46 56.91
N PRO A 390 -32.12 -3.27 55.86
CA PRO A 390 -31.73 -4.68 56.02
C PRO A 390 -30.29 -4.82 56.56
N GLY A 391 -30.17 -5.70 57.56
CA GLY A 391 -29.00 -5.87 58.42
C GLY A 391 -27.75 -6.45 57.77
N THR A 392 -26.61 -6.12 58.39
CA THR A 392 -25.28 -6.65 58.09
C THR A 392 -25.13 -8.04 58.71
N ARG A 393 -24.97 -9.06 57.85
CA ARG A 393 -24.75 -10.46 58.22
C ARG A 393 -23.30 -10.65 58.66
N THR A 394 -23.10 -11.02 59.92
CA THR A 394 -21.81 -11.43 60.49
C THR A 394 -21.49 -12.88 60.08
N LEU A 395 -20.23 -13.14 59.73
CA LEU A 395 -19.69 -14.48 59.47
C LEU A 395 -19.42 -15.18 60.80
N GLY A 396 -20.04 -16.34 61.00
CA GLY A 396 -19.85 -17.19 62.16
C GLY A 396 -19.10 -18.48 61.81
N SER A 397 -18.13 -18.80 62.68
CA SER A 397 -17.85 -20.13 63.25
C SER A 397 -17.41 -21.28 62.32
N SER A 398 -16.14 -21.67 62.46
CA SER A 398 -15.65 -23.03 62.17
C SER A 398 -15.09 -23.59 63.48
N THR A 399 -15.90 -24.37 64.19
CA THR A 399 -15.49 -25.12 65.38
C THR A 399 -15.03 -26.51 64.96
N THR A 400 -13.76 -26.81 65.19
CA THR A 400 -13.16 -28.14 65.05
C THR A 400 -13.51 -28.99 66.27
N ALA A 401 -14.08 -30.18 66.06
CA ALA A 401 -14.33 -31.17 67.09
C ALA A 401 -13.30 -32.31 67.02
N LEU A 402 -12.63 -32.51 68.16
CA LEU A 402 -12.37 -33.77 68.87
C LEU A 402 -11.91 -35.04 68.10
N THR A 403 -10.74 -35.53 68.52
CA THR A 403 -10.42 -36.91 68.98
C THR A 403 -8.98 -36.82 69.54
N LYS A 404 -8.54 -37.46 70.62
CA LYS A 404 -8.91 -38.74 71.22
C LYS A 404 -8.31 -38.80 72.64
N ASP A 405 -8.88 -39.69 73.44
CA ASP A 405 -8.42 -40.16 74.76
C ASP A 405 -6.93 -40.48 74.87
#